data_AF-A0A6N6T6H1-F1
#
_entry.id   AF-A0A6N6T6H1-F1
#
_cell.length_a   1.000
_cell.length_b   1.000
_cell.length_c   1.000
_cell.angle_alpha   90.00
_cell.angle_beta   90.00
_cell.angle_gamma   90.00
#
_symmetry.space_group_name_H-M   'P 1'
#
loop_
_entity.id
_entity.type
_entity.pdbx_description
1 polymer ?
#
loop_
_entity_poly.entity_id
_entity_poly.type
_entity_poly.pdbx_seq_one_letter_code
_entity_poly.pdbx_strand_id
1 'polypeptide(L)'
;MTPDEKHVSALVAACAKEASAHILAYARDAELDPPSFLVNVAAVLASAALAAQPEEQRLAASRHIQNALGLVHCRRKDGDGATAAHGDFPAPDALQ
;
A
#
# COMPACT_ATOMS: atom_id res chain seq x y z
N MET A 1 8.87 24.51 -10.12
CA MET A 1 9.27 23.27 -10.81
C MET A 1 10.16 23.61 -11.98
N THR A 2 11.41 23.13 -11.94
CA THR A 2 12.37 23.28 -13.03
C THR A 2 11.94 22.43 -14.24
N PRO A 3 12.44 22.70 -15.46
CA PRO A 3 12.16 21.87 -16.64
C PRO A 3 12.57 20.40 -16.45
N ASP A 4 13.65 20.17 -15.71
CA ASP A 4 14.18 18.84 -15.39
C ASP A 4 13.23 18.05 -14.48
N GLU A 5 12.73 18.67 -13.42
CA GLU A 5 11.72 18.09 -12.53
C GLU A 5 10.42 17.72 -13.27
N LYS A 6 10.02 18.55 -14.24
CA LYS A 6 8.85 18.26 -15.09
C LYS A 6 9.09 17.06 -16.00
N HIS A 7 10.30 16.93 -16.54
CA HIS A 7 10.67 15.79 -17.39
C HIS A 7 10.68 14.49 -16.59
N VAL A 8 11.31 14.49 -15.41
CA VAL A 8 11.32 13.33 -14.50
C VAL A 8 9.89 12.98 -14.08
N SER A 9 9.07 13.97 -13.73
CA SER A 9 7.66 13.73 -13.38
C SER A 9 6.87 13.10 -14.53
N ALA A 10 7.10 13.53 -15.78
CA ALA A 10 6.46 12.95 -16.95
C ALA A 10 6.90 11.49 -17.20
N LEU A 11 8.18 11.18 -17.01
CA LEU A 11 8.69 9.81 -17.11
C LEU A 11 8.07 8.90 -16.04
N VAL A 12 8.00 9.36 -14.80
CA VAL A 12 7.37 8.62 -13.70
C VAL A 12 5.88 8.38 -13.99
N ALA A 13 5.17 9.39 -14.49
CA ALA A 13 3.76 9.26 -14.85
C ALA A 13 3.53 8.27 -16.01
N ALA A 14 4.40 8.28 -17.03
CA ALA A 14 4.34 7.35 -18.14
C ALA A 14 4.57 5.90 -17.68
N CYS A 15 5.61 5.68 -16.86
CA CYS A 15 5.91 4.38 -16.28
C CYS A 15 4.75 3.87 -15.40
N ALA A 16 4.18 4.72 -14.54
CA ALA A 16 3.04 4.37 -13.70
C ALA A 16 1.81 3.98 -14.54
N LYS A 17 1.57 4.67 -15.66
CA LYS A 17 0.47 4.37 -16.59
C LYS A 17 0.66 3.01 -17.26
N GLU A 18 1.86 2.70 -17.73
CA GLU A 18 2.16 1.42 -18.38
C GLU A 18 2.07 0.26 -17.38
N ALA A 19 2.70 0.39 -16.21
CA ALA A 19 2.66 -0.61 -15.16
C ALA A 19 1.22 -0.88 -14.67
N SER A 20 0.43 0.17 -14.44
CA SER A 20 -0.97 0.01 -14.02
C SER A 20 -1.83 -0.68 -15.08
N ALA A 21 -1.59 -0.42 -16.37
CA ALA A 21 -2.28 -1.13 -17.45
C ALA A 21 -1.97 -2.64 -17.44
N HIS A 22 -0.70 -3.01 -17.25
CA HIS A 22 -0.29 -4.42 -17.15
C HIS A 22 -0.87 -5.12 -15.92
N ILE A 23 -0.84 -4.45 -14.76
CA ILE A 23 -1.40 -4.99 -13.51
C ILE A 23 -2.91 -5.23 -13.66
N LEU A 24 -3.64 -4.30 -14.27
CA LEU A 24 -5.08 -4.44 -14.50
C LEU A 24 -5.41 -5.52 -15.54
N ALA A 25 -4.58 -5.69 -16.57
CA ALA A 25 -4.74 -6.78 -17.53
C ALA A 25 -4.59 -8.14 -16.82
N TYR A 26 -3.56 -8.29 -15.98
CA TYR A 26 -3.36 -9.51 -15.20
C TYR A 26 -4.54 -9.84 -14.27
N ALA A 27 -5.11 -8.82 -13.61
CA ALA A 27 -6.29 -9.00 -12.77
C ALA A 27 -7.47 -9.57 -13.57
N ARG A 28 -7.70 -9.06 -14.78
CA ARG A 28 -8.79 -9.50 -15.66
C ARG A 28 -8.57 -10.90 -16.18
N ASP A 29 -7.35 -11.21 -16.62
CA ASP A 29 -6.98 -12.53 -17.13
C ASP A 29 -7.08 -13.62 -16.03
N ALA A 30 -6.86 -13.24 -14.77
CA ALA A 30 -7.02 -14.10 -13.61
C ALA A 30 -8.43 -14.11 -13.01
N GLU A 31 -9.42 -13.47 -13.66
CA GLU A 31 -10.80 -13.33 -13.19
C GLU A 31 -10.93 -12.72 -11.78
N LEU A 32 -9.98 -11.86 -11.40
CA LEU A 32 -9.95 -11.18 -10.11
C LEU A 32 -10.64 -9.81 -10.20
N ASP A 33 -11.30 -9.42 -9.11
CA ASP A 33 -11.85 -8.07 -8.96
C ASP A 33 -10.72 -7.01 -9.00
N PRO A 34 -10.69 -6.11 -10.00
CA PRO A 34 -9.54 -5.22 -10.20
C PRO A 34 -9.26 -4.25 -9.04
N PRO A 35 -10.26 -3.60 -8.41
CA PRO A 35 -10.03 -2.78 -7.21
C PRO A 35 -9.40 -3.56 -6.05
N SER A 36 -9.90 -4.76 -5.76
CA SER A 36 -9.36 -5.60 -4.69
C SER A 36 -7.94 -6.09 -4.99
N PHE A 37 -7.67 -6.43 -6.25
CA PHE A 37 -6.34 -6.80 -6.71
C PHE A 37 -5.33 -5.65 -6.59
N LEU A 38 -5.73 -4.43 -6.98
CA LEU A 38 -4.88 -3.24 -6.87
C LEU A 38 -4.49 -2.92 -5.43
N VAL A 39 -5.39 -3.12 -4.45
CA VAL A 39 -5.06 -2.96 -3.03
C VAL A 39 -3.96 -3.92 -2.60
N ASN A 40 -4.04 -5.19 -3.02
CA ASN A 40 -3.02 -6.18 -2.69
C ASN A 40 -1.68 -5.87 -3.36
N VAL A 41 -1.70 -5.46 -4.63
CA VAL A 41 -0.49 -5.06 -5.37
C VAL A 41 0.16 -3.85 -4.72
N ALA A 42 -0.63 -2.85 -4.31
CA ALA A 42 -0.12 -1.68 -3.59
C ALA A 42 0.56 -2.07 -2.27
N ALA A 43 0.00 -3.03 -1.52
CA ALA A 43 0.60 -3.54 -0.29
C ALA A 43 1.95 -4.24 -0.53
N VAL A 44 2.04 -5.05 -1.58
CA VAL A 44 3.30 -5.73 -1.96
C VAL A 44 4.36 -4.71 -2.39
N LEU A 45 4.00 -3.75 -3.24
CA LEU A 45 4.92 -2.71 -3.70
C LEU A 45 5.41 -1.82 -2.54
N ALA A 46 4.52 -1.44 -1.63
CA ALA A 46 4.91 -0.70 -0.44
C ALA A 46 5.89 -1.51 0.43
N SER A 47 5.62 -2.79 0.65
CA SER A 47 6.51 -3.68 1.42
C SER A 47 7.87 -3.87 0.75
N ALA A 48 7.91 -3.97 -0.58
CA ALA A 48 9.17 -4.05 -1.33
C ALA A 48 9.96 -2.75 -1.25
N ALA A 49 9.30 -1.60 -1.39
CA ALA A 49 9.92 -0.28 -1.25
C ALA A 49 10.51 -0.08 0.14
N LEU A 50 9.84 -0.61 1.18
CA LEU A 50 10.33 -0.63 2.55
C LEU A 50 11.60 -1.48 2.71
N ALA A 51 11.58 -2.69 2.16
CA ALA A 51 12.73 -3.60 2.23
C ALA A 51 13.97 -3.03 1.52
N ALA A 52 13.78 -2.21 0.49
CA ALA A 52 14.83 -1.52 -0.23
C ALA A 52 15.40 -0.30 0.52
N GLN A 53 14.81 0.14 1.64
CA GLN A 53 15.34 1.25 2.43
C GLN A 53 16.60 0.85 3.22
N PRO A 54 17.53 1.79 3.43
CA PRO A 54 18.63 1.63 4.38
C PRO A 54 18.10 1.25 5.76
N GLU A 55 18.84 0.42 6.49
CA GLU A 55 18.38 -0.18 7.76
C GLU A 55 17.99 0.87 8.82
N GLU A 56 18.72 1.99 8.83
CA GLU A 56 18.48 3.16 9.67
C GLU A 56 17.14 3.86 9.38
N GLN A 57 16.66 3.79 8.13
CA GLN A 57 15.44 4.44 7.66
C GLN A 57 14.25 3.47 7.57
N ARG A 58 14.53 2.16 7.61
CA ARG A 58 13.53 1.09 7.52
C ARG A 58 12.47 1.18 8.61
N LEU A 59 12.83 1.54 9.85
CA LEU A 59 11.87 1.69 10.95
C LEU A 59 10.93 2.90 10.79
N ALA A 60 11.43 4.00 10.22
CA ALA A 60 10.60 5.18 9.95
C ALA A 60 9.67 4.92 8.76
N ALA A 61 10.20 4.36 7.68
CA ALA A 61 9.44 3.99 6.50
C ALA A 61 8.39 2.91 6.79
N SER A 62 8.68 1.96 7.68
CA SER A 62 7.74 0.88 8.03
C SER A 62 6.49 1.43 8.71
N ARG A 63 6.67 2.42 9.60
CA ARG A 63 5.56 3.09 10.28
C ARG A 63 4.67 3.85 9.30
N HIS A 64 5.23 4.53 8.30
CA HIS A 64 4.44 5.21 7.27
C HIS A 64 3.62 4.25 6.41
N ILE A 65 4.20 3.11 6.06
CA ILE A 65 3.52 2.08 5.26
C ILE A 65 2.45 1.35 6.08
N GLN A 66 2.74 1.00 7.33
CA GLN A 66 1.75 0.42 8.24
C GLN A 66 0.58 1.38 8.48
N ASN A 67 0.83 2.68 8.63
CA ASN A 67 -0.23 3.68 8.75
C ASN A 67 -1.07 3.76 7.47
N ALA A 68 -0.44 3.78 6.29
CA ALA A 68 -1.16 3.82 5.02
C ALA A 68 -2.02 2.56 4.80
N LEU A 69 -1.47 1.37 5.11
CA LEU A 69 -2.20 0.10 5.04
C LEU A 69 -3.33 0.01 6.06
N GLY A 70 -3.09 0.49 7.29
CA GLY A 70 -4.10 0.59 8.34
C GLY A 70 -5.28 1.47 7.92
N LEU A 71 -5.03 2.61 7.26
CA LEU A 71 -6.08 3.49 6.73
C LEU A 71 -6.92 2.84 5.62
N VAL A 72 -6.32 2.01 4.77
CA VAL A 72 -7.04 1.23 3.75
C VAL A 72 -7.92 0.16 4.41
N HIS A 73 -7.44 -0.48 5.47
CA HIS A 73 -8.20 -1.49 6.21
C HIS A 73 -9.36 -0.88 7.01
N CYS A 74 -9.17 0.29 7.62
CA CYS A 74 -10.25 1.04 8.27
C CYS A 74 -11.36 1.42 7.29
N ARG A 75 -11.02 1.91 6.08
CA ARG A 75 -12.02 2.23 5.06
C ARG A 75 -12.82 1.02 4.56
N ARG A 76 -12.23 -0.18 4.56
CA ARG A 76 -12.95 -1.42 4.26
C ARG A 76 -13.92 -1.79 5.38
N LYS A 77 -13.55 -1.54 6.65
CA LYS A 77 -14.39 -1.79 7.82
C LYS A 77 -15.57 -0.81 7.93
N ASP A 78 -15.43 0.41 7.44
CA ASP A 78 -16.49 1.44 7.48
C ASP A 78 -17.51 1.30 6.31
N GLY A 79 -17.14 0.61 5.23
CA GLY A 79 -18.02 0.32 4.09
C GLY A 79 -18.87 -0.95 4.23
N ASP A 80 -18.56 -1.77 5.25
CA ASP A 80 -19.26 -3.03 5.54
C ASP A 80 -19.92 -2.89 6.91
N GLY A 81 -21.02 -2.13 6.93
CA GLY A 81 -21.75 -1.82 8.14
C GLY A 81 -22.37 -3.07 8.78
N ALA A 82 -21.98 -3.30 10.03
CA ALA A 82 -22.64 -4.13 11.04
C ALA A 82 -22.38 -5.65 10.99
N THR A 83 -21.38 -6.13 11.73
CA THR A 83 -21.56 -6.69 13.09
C THR A 83 -20.23 -7.23 13.66
N ALA A 84 -20.20 -7.32 15.00
CA ALA A 84 -19.25 -8.05 15.84
C ALA A 84 -18.05 -7.27 16.44
N ALA A 85 -18.37 -6.71 17.62
CA ALA A 85 -17.67 -6.89 18.88
C ALA A 85 -16.23 -6.36 19.06
N HIS A 86 -16.15 -5.37 19.94
CA HIS A 86 -15.01 -5.08 20.80
C HIS A 86 -14.26 -6.34 21.25
N GLY A 87 -12.98 -6.44 20.85
CA GLY A 87 -12.01 -7.38 21.36
C GLY A 87 -10.75 -6.61 21.73
N ASP A 88 -10.53 -6.52 23.04
CA ASP A 88 -9.46 -5.84 23.76
C ASP A 88 -8.06 -6.28 23.26
N PHE A 89 -7.17 -5.32 22.99
CA PHE A 89 -5.76 -5.58 22.70
C PHE A 89 -4.94 -5.16 23.93
N PRO A 90 -4.36 -6.09 24.72
CA PRO A 90 -3.49 -5.68 25.81
C PRO A 90 -2.12 -5.23 25.27
N ALA A 91 -1.60 -4.17 25.89
CA ALA A 91 -0.30 -3.55 25.60
C ALA A 91 0.88 -4.52 25.88
N PRO A 92 2.01 -4.40 25.15
CA PRO A 92 3.15 -5.30 25.30
C PRO A 92 4.09 -4.77 26.39
N ASP A 93 3.83 -5.09 27.65
CA ASP A 93 4.81 -4.99 28.74
C ASP A 93 4.82 -6.30 29.54
N ALA A 94 5.53 -7.30 29.01
CA ALA A 94 5.84 -8.53 29.73
C ALA A 94 7.05 -9.26 29.12
N LEU A 95 8.18 -8.56 28.95
CA LEU A 95 9.48 -9.19 28.82
C LEU A 95 10.48 -8.49 29.75
N GLN A 96 10.49 -8.93 31.02
CA GLN A 96 11.65 -8.90 31.90
C GLN A 96 11.85 -10.29 32.49
#